data_AF-A0A8C3F6L3-F1
#
_entry.id   AF-A0A8C3F6L3-F1
#
_cell.length_a   1.000
_cell.length_b   1.000
_cell.length_c   1.000
_cell.angle_alpha   90.00
_cell.angle_beta   90.00
_cell.angle_gamma   90.00
#
_symmetry.space_group_name_H-M   'P 1'
#
loop_
_entity.id
_entity.type
_entity.pdbx_description
1 polymer ?
#
loop_
_entity_poly.entity_id
_entity_poly.type
_entity_poly.pdbx_seq_one_letter_code
_entity_poly.pdbx_strand_id
1 'polypeptide(L)'
;MAFPRNQKLNLLRLTVLLIVALAGIKFIFRDSVTLDLHKHISKDNDFWGKAGEEKEKAHPHSQALELSAVKITDPKEDTKKQLSKDFSTTEMRLVHLDLKGAAPKVSYLEQVFPLLSKLGANGILVEYEDMFPFKGELETLKSPYAYSEDDVEKIQQLAALNKLEVVPLVQTFGHVEFILKHDKYRYLREVERFPNSLNPHVPDTLSLLKSMLSQVMDKHRHSSWIHIGADEVFHLGEGMDSKNWISHSDGDVGKMYLNHIKEVVNFIVNQYKGLQVLMWDDMLRKISVGAIQDSGIAKHASPVLWFYAADFDTEQIGKFISKYADSGFKSVWFASAFKGTTGPAQAWTPLNYHLKNHLSWLKVIQAMSKFPFIKFQGIALTGWQRYDHYSVLCELLPVGIPSLAMCLQTLVNGGFTEATKKRILDMLGFQSMDLEKSMCEGNGAFPGSEIYRMVEQINGQLKESIAKVLEEESAIKGWFSPYHRKHQFANPRNLENFGTKVLKVHEDWENFIQNFRSQLESIYFPDTVEEWMEENVNPYMDRLREFVRDYREIIRLNAKPKAL
;
A
#
# COMPACT_ATOMS: atom_id res chain seq x y z
N MET A 1 13.85 -18.75 62.49
CA MET A 1 13.53 -19.83 61.53
C MET A 1 13.96 -19.39 60.14
N ALA A 2 15.05 -19.95 59.64
CA ALA A 2 15.63 -19.58 58.35
C ALA A 2 15.03 -20.46 57.24
N PHE A 3 14.33 -19.84 56.30
CA PHE A 3 13.82 -20.53 55.10
C PHE A 3 15.01 -21.04 54.24
N PRO A 4 15.00 -22.32 53.79
CA PRO A 4 16.12 -22.92 53.08
C PRO A 4 16.37 -22.20 51.74
N ARG A 5 17.64 -21.94 51.46
CA ARG A 5 18.16 -21.14 50.33
C ARG A 5 17.60 -21.54 48.95
N ASN A 6 17.17 -22.79 48.77
CA ASN A 6 16.52 -23.27 47.54
C ASN A 6 15.10 -22.72 47.33
N GLN A 7 14.32 -22.50 48.39
CA GLN A 7 12.98 -21.93 48.24
C GLN A 7 13.04 -20.45 47.85
N LYS A 8 14.04 -19.70 48.33
CA LYS A 8 14.26 -18.31 47.91
C LYS A 8 14.62 -18.19 46.43
N LEU A 9 15.40 -19.13 45.90
CA LEU A 9 15.78 -19.15 44.49
C LEU A 9 14.59 -19.49 43.57
N ASN A 10 13.74 -20.42 44.01
CA ASN A 10 12.51 -20.78 43.28
C ASN A 10 11.48 -19.64 43.33
N LEU A 11 11.35 -18.94 44.47
CA LEU A 11 10.51 -17.75 44.57
C LEU A 11 10.99 -16.66 43.61
N LEU A 12 12.31 -16.40 43.56
CA LEU A 12 12.90 -15.40 42.66
C LEU A 12 12.64 -15.74 41.18
N ARG A 13 12.77 -17.02 40.79
CA ARG A 13 12.46 -17.48 39.43
C ARG A 13 10.98 -17.31 39.09
N LEU A 14 10.08 -17.61 40.04
CA LEU A 14 8.64 -17.40 39.86
C LEU A 14 8.32 -15.91 39.71
N THR A 15 8.95 -15.04 40.50
CA THR A 15 8.78 -13.59 40.41
C THR A 15 9.28 -13.05 39.07
N VAL A 16 10.43 -13.53 38.57
CA VAL A 16 10.95 -13.14 37.25
C VAL A 16 10.01 -13.62 36.13
N LEU A 17 9.52 -14.87 36.19
CA LEU A 17 8.54 -15.38 35.23
C LEU A 17 7.24 -14.57 35.25
N LEU A 18 6.78 -14.15 36.44
CA LEU A 18 5.58 -13.31 36.57
C LEU A 18 5.82 -11.91 35.99
N ILE A 19 7.01 -11.33 36.20
CA ILE A 19 7.38 -10.02 35.63
C ILE A 19 7.48 -10.11 34.11
N VAL A 20 8.03 -11.19 33.56
CA VAL A 20 8.11 -11.42 32.10
C VAL A 20 6.72 -11.65 31.51
N ALA A 21 5.85 -12.41 32.19
CA ALA A 21 4.47 -12.59 31.77
C ALA A 21 3.68 -11.28 31.81
N LEU A 22 3.85 -10.47 32.87
CA LEU A 22 3.24 -9.14 32.99
C LEU A 22 3.80 -8.16 31.96
N ALA A 23 5.08 -8.26 31.60
CA ALA A 23 5.68 -7.46 30.53
C ALA A 23 5.17 -7.90 29.14
N GLY A 24 4.96 -9.20 28.92
CA GLY A 24 4.33 -9.73 27.71
C GLY A 24 2.87 -9.29 27.58
N ILE A 25 2.10 -9.36 28.66
CA ILE A 25 0.73 -8.83 28.72
C ILE A 25 0.75 -7.30 28.49
N LYS A 26 1.66 -6.56 29.12
CA LYS A 26 1.79 -5.12 28.91
C LYS A 26 2.20 -4.77 27.48
N PHE A 27 2.99 -5.60 26.81
CA PHE A 27 3.35 -5.42 25.40
C PHE A 27 2.15 -5.68 24.48
N ILE A 28 1.36 -6.72 24.76
CA ILE A 28 0.13 -7.05 24.02
C ILE A 28 -0.96 -5.98 24.23
N PHE A 29 -1.04 -5.38 25.43
CA PHE A 29 -2.02 -4.34 25.75
C PHE A 29 -1.50 -2.89 25.55
N ARG A 30 -0.25 -2.70 25.11
CA ARG A 30 0.31 -1.36 24.87
C ARG A 30 -0.34 -0.67 23.67
N ASP A 31 -0.89 -1.43 22.73
CA ASP A 31 -1.66 -0.89 21.59
C ASP A 31 -3.12 -0.59 21.95
N SER A 32 -3.54 -0.82 23.20
CA SER A 32 -4.93 -0.61 23.65
C SER A 32 -5.07 0.44 24.77
N VAL A 33 -3.99 1.09 25.21
CA VAL A 33 -4.04 2.09 26.30
C VAL A 33 -3.19 3.34 25.95
N THR A 34 -3.61 4.05 24.92
CA THR A 34 -3.34 5.49 24.72
C THR A 34 -4.67 6.23 24.56
N LEU A 35 -5.57 5.98 25.51
CA LEU A 35 -6.74 6.80 25.81
C LEU A 35 -6.49 7.42 27.19
N ASP A 36 -6.73 8.72 27.30
CA ASP A 36 -6.51 9.61 28.46
C ASP A 36 -5.09 10.21 28.66
N LEU A 37 -4.73 11.15 27.79
CA LEU A 37 -4.29 12.46 28.25
C LEU A 37 -4.66 13.54 27.21
N HIS A 38 -5.02 14.73 27.68
CA HIS A 38 -5.42 15.96 26.96
C HIS A 38 -6.91 16.34 27.04
N LYS A 39 -7.35 16.63 28.28
CA LYS A 39 -8.35 17.67 28.55
C LYS A 39 -7.63 18.95 29.01
N HIS A 40 -7.76 20.00 28.18
CA HIS A 40 -7.84 21.44 28.48
C HIS A 40 -6.93 22.40 27.68
N ILE A 41 -7.58 23.06 26.71
CA ILE A 41 -7.61 24.51 26.38
C ILE A 41 -6.34 25.21 25.84
N SER A 42 -6.45 25.71 24.61
CA SER A 42 -6.46 27.16 24.35
C SER A 42 -7.29 27.51 23.11
N LYS A 43 -8.08 28.57 23.26
CA LYS A 43 -8.87 29.27 22.24
C LYS A 43 -8.00 30.23 21.43
N ASP A 44 -8.50 30.54 20.24
CA ASP A 44 -8.25 31.70 19.38
C ASP A 44 -6.89 31.78 18.66
N ASN A 45 -6.89 31.67 17.31
CA ASN A 45 -7.01 32.88 16.48
C ASN A 45 -7.09 32.58 14.97
N ASP A 46 -7.89 33.44 14.33
CA ASP A 46 -8.24 33.53 12.92
C ASP A 46 -7.04 33.53 11.95
N PHE A 47 -7.13 32.73 10.88
CA PHE A 47 -6.24 32.87 9.72
C PHE A 47 -6.95 32.51 8.41
N TRP A 48 -8.01 33.27 8.08
CA TRP A 48 -8.61 33.28 6.74
C TRP A 48 -8.52 34.70 6.16
N GLY A 49 -7.52 34.91 5.30
CA GLY A 49 -7.35 36.13 4.50
C GLY A 49 -8.19 36.06 3.23
N LYS A 50 -9.00 37.11 3.03
CA LYS A 50 -9.98 37.28 1.95
C LYS A 50 -9.35 37.52 0.57
N ALA A 51 -10.16 37.16 -0.43
CA ALA A 51 -10.06 37.44 -1.85
C ALA A 51 -9.94 38.95 -2.21
N GLY A 52 -9.33 39.20 -3.37
CA GLY A 52 -9.27 40.49 -4.07
C GLY A 52 -8.87 40.35 -5.55
N GLU A 53 -9.86 40.62 -6.39
CA GLU A 53 -10.02 40.79 -7.87
C GLU A 53 -8.84 41.07 -8.83
N GLU A 54 -9.00 40.45 -10.03
CA GLU A 54 -8.78 40.86 -11.43
C GLU A 54 -7.70 41.91 -11.84
N LYS A 55 -6.85 41.53 -12.82
CA LYS A 55 -6.82 42.12 -14.20
C LYS A 55 -5.83 41.46 -15.18
N GLU A 56 -6.37 41.18 -16.37
CA GLU A 56 -5.86 41.25 -17.76
C GLU A 56 -4.50 40.68 -18.22
N LYS A 57 -4.62 39.64 -19.06
CA LYS A 57 -4.07 39.41 -20.43
C LYS A 57 -2.66 39.91 -20.79
N ALA A 58 -1.81 38.95 -21.17
CA ALA A 58 -0.92 39.06 -22.33
C ALA A 58 -0.58 37.66 -22.90
N HIS A 59 -0.82 37.46 -24.20
CA HIS A 59 -0.32 36.32 -24.99
C HIS A 59 1.17 36.51 -25.33
N PRO A 60 1.89 35.40 -25.58
CA PRO A 60 2.73 35.37 -26.78
C PRO A 60 2.52 34.13 -27.65
N HIS A 61 2.56 34.39 -28.95
CA HIS A 61 2.70 33.45 -30.05
C HIS A 61 3.94 32.54 -29.90
N SER A 62 3.78 31.25 -30.20
CA SER A 62 4.82 30.48 -30.91
C SER A 62 4.19 29.36 -31.74
N GLN A 63 4.93 28.93 -32.75
CA GLN A 63 4.44 28.34 -34.00
C GLN A 63 3.97 26.89 -33.88
N ALA A 64 2.86 26.60 -34.56
CA ALA A 64 2.40 25.24 -34.82
C ALA A 64 3.28 24.59 -35.91
N LEU A 65 3.83 23.43 -35.59
CA LEU A 65 4.40 22.48 -36.56
C LEU A 65 3.29 21.51 -36.95
N GLU A 66 2.96 21.48 -38.24
CA GLU A 66 2.04 20.53 -38.86
C GLU A 66 2.58 19.09 -38.74
N LEU A 67 1.81 18.20 -38.10
CA LEU A 67 1.91 16.76 -38.32
C LEU A 67 0.66 16.26 -39.05
N SER A 68 0.92 15.57 -40.15
CA SER A 68 -0.02 15.00 -41.12
C SER A 68 -1.17 14.20 -40.49
N ALA A 69 -2.40 14.61 -40.81
CA ALA A 69 -3.64 13.94 -40.43
C ALA A 69 -3.73 12.51 -41.02
N VAL A 70 -3.67 11.51 -40.15
CA VAL A 70 -4.15 10.16 -40.44
C VAL A 70 -5.66 10.17 -40.20
N LYS A 71 -6.45 9.89 -41.26
CA LYS A 71 -7.90 9.74 -41.18
C LYS A 71 -8.27 8.62 -40.21
N ILE A 72 -8.75 8.99 -39.03
CA ILE A 72 -9.44 8.10 -38.10
C ILE A 72 -10.88 7.98 -38.61
N THR A 73 -11.22 6.83 -39.17
CA THR A 73 -12.61 6.46 -39.45
C THR A 73 -13.29 6.06 -38.15
N ASP A 74 -14.44 6.67 -37.85
CA ASP A 74 -15.30 6.34 -36.70
C ASP A 74 -15.52 4.82 -36.56
N PRO A 75 -15.30 4.23 -35.36
CA PRO A 75 -15.80 2.91 -35.09
C PRO A 75 -17.30 3.00 -34.82
N LYS A 76 -18.10 2.55 -35.78
CA LYS A 76 -19.51 2.21 -35.58
C LYS A 76 -19.64 1.29 -34.37
N GLU A 77 -20.61 1.61 -33.50
CA GLU A 77 -21.12 0.73 -32.45
C GLU A 77 -21.49 -0.64 -33.03
N ASP A 78 -20.55 -1.57 -32.92
CA ASP A 78 -20.80 -2.99 -33.09
C ASP A 78 -21.04 -3.54 -31.68
N THR A 79 -22.31 -3.70 -31.30
CA THR A 79 -22.75 -4.58 -30.20
C THR A 79 -22.37 -6.03 -30.54
N LYS A 80 -21.07 -6.34 -30.54
CA LYS A 80 -20.57 -7.71 -30.55
C LYS A 80 -20.85 -8.29 -29.17
N LYS A 81 -21.71 -9.31 -29.15
CA LYS A 81 -21.87 -10.22 -28.01
C LYS A 81 -20.49 -10.53 -27.44
N GLN A 82 -20.27 -10.14 -26.19
CA GLN A 82 -19.08 -10.41 -25.41
C GLN A 82 -18.81 -11.92 -25.43
N LEU A 83 -17.79 -12.35 -26.17
CA LEU A 83 -17.30 -13.73 -26.04
C LEU A 83 -16.71 -13.85 -24.64
N SER A 84 -17.33 -14.68 -23.80
CA SER A 84 -16.77 -15.03 -22.49
C SER A 84 -15.41 -15.70 -22.71
N LYS A 85 -14.34 -15.12 -22.14
CA LYS A 85 -13.02 -15.75 -22.09
C LYS A 85 -13.12 -16.99 -21.20
N ASP A 86 -12.66 -18.13 -21.68
CA ASP A 86 -12.63 -19.36 -20.88
C ASP A 86 -11.28 -19.48 -20.15
N PHE A 87 -11.32 -19.36 -18.82
CA PHE A 87 -10.17 -19.51 -17.92
C PHE A 87 -10.23 -20.82 -17.10
N SER A 88 -11.09 -21.77 -17.49
CA SER A 88 -11.30 -23.01 -16.76
C SER A 88 -10.03 -23.88 -16.61
N THR A 89 -9.02 -23.70 -17.46
CA THR A 89 -7.73 -24.40 -17.39
C THR A 89 -6.54 -23.49 -17.11
N THR A 90 -6.77 -22.18 -16.96
CA THR A 90 -5.69 -21.19 -16.77
C THR A 90 -5.53 -20.88 -15.29
N GLU A 91 -4.32 -21.07 -14.77
CA GLU A 91 -3.93 -20.56 -13.45
C GLU A 91 -3.54 -19.09 -13.57
N MET A 92 -4.29 -18.22 -12.89
CA MET A 92 -4.05 -16.78 -12.91
C MET A 92 -2.92 -16.40 -11.93
N ARG A 93 -2.06 -15.48 -12.37
CA ARG A 93 -1.00 -14.84 -11.58
C ARG A 93 -1.17 -13.34 -11.77
N LEU A 94 -1.91 -12.74 -10.84
CA LEU A 94 -2.23 -11.33 -10.88
C LEU A 94 -1.15 -10.54 -10.15
N VAL A 95 -0.71 -9.43 -10.72
CA VAL A 95 0.07 -8.42 -9.97
C VAL A 95 -0.90 -7.36 -9.49
N HIS A 96 -0.96 -7.15 -8.18
CA HIS A 96 -1.82 -6.13 -7.60
C HIS A 96 -1.16 -4.76 -7.70
N LEU A 97 -1.95 -3.81 -8.16
CA LEU A 97 -1.64 -2.39 -8.17
C LEU A 97 -2.60 -1.72 -7.19
N ASP A 98 -2.12 -1.50 -5.97
CA ASP A 98 -2.74 -0.58 -5.03
C ASP A 98 -2.42 0.85 -5.48
N LEU A 99 -3.46 1.62 -5.76
CA LEU A 99 -3.36 2.99 -6.27
C LEU A 99 -3.55 4.04 -5.17
N LYS A 100 -3.74 3.61 -3.91
CA LYS A 100 -3.96 4.49 -2.75
C LYS A 100 -2.74 5.36 -2.44
N GLY A 101 -2.83 6.63 -2.84
CA GLY A 101 -1.85 7.70 -2.56
C GLY A 101 -0.51 7.63 -3.32
N ALA A 102 -0.04 6.47 -3.77
CA ALA A 102 1.16 6.33 -4.62
C ALA A 102 0.84 5.70 -5.99
N ALA A 103 -0.22 6.17 -6.64
CA ALA A 103 -0.57 5.75 -7.99
C ALA A 103 0.53 6.17 -9.00
N PRO A 104 1.09 5.24 -9.78
CA PRO A 104 2.05 5.59 -10.82
C PRO A 104 1.37 6.19 -12.04
N LYS A 105 1.97 7.18 -12.67
CA LYS A 105 1.50 7.73 -13.95
C LYS A 105 1.37 6.65 -15.03
N VAL A 106 0.42 6.84 -15.95
CA VAL A 106 0.19 5.91 -17.08
C VAL A 106 1.45 5.68 -17.91
N SER A 107 2.30 6.69 -18.08
CA SER A 107 3.60 6.60 -18.76
C SER A 107 4.56 5.60 -18.11
N TYR A 108 4.47 5.39 -16.79
CA TYR A 108 5.25 4.37 -16.11
C TYR A 108 4.61 2.98 -16.26
N LEU A 109 3.28 2.88 -16.19
CA LEU A 109 2.56 1.63 -16.42
C LEU A 109 2.81 1.07 -17.83
N GLU A 110 2.91 1.94 -18.85
CA GLU A 110 3.30 1.58 -20.22
C GLU A 110 4.66 0.86 -20.30
N GLN A 111 5.60 1.23 -19.42
CA GLN A 111 6.92 0.60 -19.34
C GLN A 111 6.91 -0.67 -18.50
N VAL A 112 6.13 -0.71 -17.41
CA VAL A 112 6.12 -1.81 -16.45
C VAL A 112 5.32 -3.02 -16.95
N PHE A 113 4.20 -2.83 -17.64
CA PHE A 113 3.36 -3.96 -18.09
C PHE A 113 4.08 -4.99 -18.98
N PRO A 114 4.95 -4.58 -19.94
CA PRO A 114 5.80 -5.52 -20.67
C PRO A 114 6.70 -6.35 -19.76
N LEU A 115 7.27 -5.74 -18.71
CA LEU A 115 8.08 -6.44 -17.72
C LEU A 115 7.24 -7.46 -16.93
N LEU A 116 6.05 -7.08 -16.46
CA LEU A 116 5.16 -8.00 -15.73
C LEU A 116 4.80 -9.24 -16.56
N SER A 117 4.44 -9.03 -17.83
CA SER A 117 4.13 -10.10 -18.78
C SER A 117 5.34 -11.01 -19.02
N LYS A 118 6.54 -10.43 -19.23
CA LYS A 118 7.80 -11.18 -19.39
C LYS A 118 8.15 -11.98 -18.14
N LEU A 119 7.85 -11.46 -16.96
CA LEU A 119 8.03 -12.16 -15.67
C LEU A 119 6.98 -13.27 -15.46
N GLY A 120 5.96 -13.38 -16.31
CA GLY A 120 4.98 -14.47 -16.29
C GLY A 120 3.65 -14.14 -15.62
N ALA A 121 3.38 -12.86 -15.34
CA ALA A 121 2.04 -12.40 -14.98
C ALA A 121 1.09 -12.56 -16.18
N ASN A 122 -0.16 -12.90 -15.90
CA ASN A 122 -1.22 -12.95 -16.93
C ASN A 122 -2.44 -12.09 -16.56
N GLY A 123 -2.31 -11.29 -15.50
CA GLY A 123 -3.26 -10.24 -15.19
C GLY A 123 -2.76 -9.27 -14.14
N ILE A 124 -3.55 -8.24 -13.91
CA ILE A 124 -3.36 -7.23 -12.89
C ILE A 124 -4.65 -7.11 -12.07
N LEU A 125 -4.49 -6.95 -10.76
CA LEU A 125 -5.57 -6.62 -9.84
C LEU A 125 -5.46 -5.15 -9.51
N VAL A 126 -6.41 -4.31 -9.93
CA VAL A 126 -6.30 -2.85 -9.82
C VAL A 126 -7.26 -2.34 -8.77
N GLU A 127 -6.72 -1.88 -7.65
CA GLU A 127 -7.49 -1.26 -6.57
C GLU A 127 -7.45 0.25 -6.73
N TYR A 128 -8.58 0.82 -7.16
CA TYR A 128 -8.63 2.22 -7.58
C TYR A 128 -8.88 3.20 -6.43
N GLU A 129 -9.83 2.90 -5.54
CA GLU A 129 -10.31 3.81 -4.50
C GLU A 129 -10.53 5.25 -5.02
N ASP A 130 -9.88 6.27 -4.44
CA ASP A 130 -10.04 7.67 -4.85
C ASP A 130 -9.30 8.05 -6.15
N MET A 131 -8.56 7.13 -6.77
CA MET A 131 -7.92 7.33 -8.08
C MET A 131 -8.84 7.05 -9.28
N PHE A 132 -10.04 6.51 -9.06
CA PHE A 132 -11.01 6.32 -10.14
C PHE A 132 -11.70 7.64 -10.54
N PRO A 133 -11.93 7.92 -11.84
CA PRO A 133 -12.65 9.12 -12.32
C PRO A 133 -14.16 9.09 -12.03
N PHE A 134 -14.55 9.05 -10.75
CA PHE A 134 -15.96 9.12 -10.37
C PHE A 134 -16.64 10.40 -10.86
N LYS A 135 -17.92 10.27 -11.25
CA LYS A 135 -18.75 11.35 -11.78
C LYS A 135 -20.01 11.58 -10.95
N GLY A 136 -20.59 12.76 -11.12
CA GLY A 136 -21.85 13.16 -10.50
C GLY A 136 -21.73 13.24 -8.98
N GLU A 137 -22.68 12.65 -8.26
CA GLU A 137 -22.71 12.62 -6.79
C GLU A 137 -21.42 12.07 -6.15
N LEU A 138 -20.68 11.21 -6.86
CA LEU A 138 -19.46 10.56 -6.41
C LEU A 138 -18.18 11.34 -6.74
N GLU A 139 -18.27 12.48 -7.45
CA GLU A 139 -17.12 13.30 -7.81
C GLU A 139 -16.31 13.77 -6.60
N THR A 140 -16.98 13.98 -5.45
CA THR A 140 -16.32 14.32 -4.18
C THR A 140 -15.34 13.27 -3.68
N LEU A 141 -15.43 12.03 -4.16
CA LEU A 141 -14.56 10.92 -3.74
C LEU A 141 -13.20 10.94 -4.45
N LYS A 142 -13.07 11.70 -5.55
CA LYS A 142 -11.85 11.71 -6.35
C LYS A 142 -10.71 12.42 -5.64
N SER A 143 -9.52 11.84 -5.73
CA SER A 143 -8.28 12.57 -5.54
C SER A 143 -8.15 13.70 -6.58
N PRO A 144 -7.55 14.85 -6.25
CA PRO A 144 -7.15 15.86 -7.23
C PRO A 144 -6.25 15.31 -8.35
N TYR A 145 -5.56 14.17 -8.10
CA TYR A 145 -4.70 13.47 -9.05
C TYR A 145 -5.33 12.19 -9.60
N ALA A 146 -6.64 11.97 -9.41
CA ALA A 146 -7.35 10.83 -9.96
C ALA A 146 -7.11 10.71 -11.47
N TYR A 147 -7.02 9.46 -11.95
CA TYR A 147 -6.92 9.20 -13.38
C TYR A 147 -8.12 9.80 -14.12
N SER A 148 -7.91 10.26 -15.35
CA SER A 148 -9.00 10.56 -16.27
C SER A 148 -9.65 9.28 -16.80
N GLU A 149 -10.80 9.40 -17.46
CA GLU A 149 -11.40 8.25 -18.16
C GLU A 149 -10.49 7.73 -19.27
N ASP A 150 -9.80 8.63 -19.99
CA ASP A 150 -8.85 8.28 -21.05
C ASP A 150 -7.65 7.52 -20.47
N ASP A 151 -7.19 7.88 -19.27
CA ASP A 151 -6.14 7.15 -18.55
C ASP A 151 -6.57 5.72 -18.23
N VAL A 152 -7.78 5.52 -17.69
CA VAL A 152 -8.32 4.18 -17.38
C VAL A 152 -8.46 3.34 -18.66
N GLU A 153 -8.90 3.94 -19.76
CA GLU A 153 -8.99 3.27 -21.07
C GLU A 153 -7.60 2.91 -21.61
N LYS A 154 -6.63 3.83 -21.51
CA LYS A 154 -5.24 3.58 -21.91
C LYS A 154 -4.59 2.49 -21.07
N ILE A 155 -4.81 2.46 -19.75
CA ILE A 155 -4.33 1.37 -18.86
C ILE A 155 -4.85 0.02 -19.34
N GLN A 156 -6.14 -0.09 -19.65
CA GLN A 156 -6.72 -1.33 -20.16
C GLN A 156 -6.16 -1.73 -21.53
N GLN A 157 -5.94 -0.77 -22.43
CA GLN A 157 -5.30 -1.03 -23.73
C GLN A 157 -3.87 -1.54 -23.55
N LEU A 158 -3.08 -0.91 -22.67
CA LEU A 158 -1.72 -1.33 -22.35
C LEU A 158 -1.70 -2.74 -21.75
N ALA A 159 -2.63 -3.06 -20.85
CA ALA A 159 -2.74 -4.40 -20.27
C ALA A 159 -3.07 -5.44 -21.35
N ALA A 160 -4.03 -5.15 -22.23
CA ALA A 160 -4.40 -6.03 -23.34
C ALA A 160 -3.23 -6.29 -24.32
N LEU A 161 -2.47 -5.25 -24.68
CA LEU A 161 -1.27 -5.38 -25.52
C LEU A 161 -0.23 -6.32 -24.91
N ASN A 162 -0.16 -6.37 -23.57
CA ASN A 162 0.75 -7.21 -22.81
C ASN A 162 0.12 -8.53 -22.33
N LYS A 163 -1.07 -8.87 -22.83
CA LYS A 163 -1.82 -10.10 -22.46
C LYS A 163 -2.09 -10.22 -20.95
N LEU A 164 -2.36 -9.10 -20.31
CA LEU A 164 -2.73 -9.01 -18.90
C LEU A 164 -4.25 -8.81 -18.80
N GLU A 165 -4.95 -9.73 -18.15
CA GLU A 165 -6.35 -9.52 -17.73
C GLU A 165 -6.41 -8.42 -16.66
N VAL A 166 -7.33 -7.47 -16.78
CA VAL A 166 -7.54 -6.43 -15.77
C VAL A 166 -8.71 -6.82 -14.87
N VAL A 167 -8.45 -7.00 -13.58
CA VAL A 167 -9.47 -7.28 -12.55
C VAL A 167 -9.60 -6.03 -11.67
N PRO A 168 -10.70 -5.26 -11.74
CA PRO A 168 -10.91 -4.15 -10.83
C PRO A 168 -11.19 -4.68 -9.40
N LEU A 169 -10.58 -4.04 -8.41
CA LEU A 169 -10.89 -4.20 -6.99
C LEU A 169 -11.59 -2.93 -6.50
N VAL A 170 -12.78 -3.12 -5.93
CA VAL A 170 -13.59 -2.07 -5.33
C VAL A 170 -13.89 -2.45 -3.89
N GLN A 171 -13.50 -1.62 -2.93
CA GLN A 171 -13.85 -1.85 -1.53
C GLN A 171 -15.35 -1.62 -1.30
N THR A 172 -16.04 -2.61 -0.73
CA THR A 172 -17.51 -2.59 -0.57
C THR A 172 -17.99 -2.72 0.88
N PHE A 173 -17.08 -2.79 1.86
CA PHE A 173 -17.50 -2.90 3.26
C PHE A 173 -16.51 -2.29 4.24
N GLY A 174 -15.34 -2.90 4.43
CA GLY A 174 -14.18 -2.33 5.10
C GLY A 174 -13.30 -1.55 4.12
N HIS A 175 -12.24 -0.89 4.63
CA HIS A 175 -11.27 -0.12 3.83
C HIS A 175 -11.90 0.95 2.92
N VAL A 176 -13.00 1.54 3.40
CA VAL A 176 -13.76 2.58 2.67
C VAL A 176 -13.49 3.99 3.22
N GLU A 177 -12.33 4.21 3.84
CA GLU A 177 -11.97 5.51 4.41
C GLU A 177 -12.00 6.63 3.37
N PHE A 178 -11.67 6.34 2.09
CA PHE A 178 -11.81 7.33 1.01
C PHE A 178 -13.23 7.85 0.84
N ILE A 179 -14.23 7.04 1.17
CA ILE A 179 -15.63 7.43 1.16
C ILE A 179 -15.96 8.16 2.46
N LEU A 180 -15.69 7.48 3.58
CA LEU A 180 -16.20 7.87 4.88
C LEU A 180 -15.43 9.02 5.53
N LYS A 181 -14.28 9.44 4.97
CA LYS A 181 -13.57 10.68 5.36
C LYS A 181 -14.38 11.95 5.04
N HIS A 182 -15.27 11.90 4.06
CA HIS A 182 -16.08 13.06 3.67
C HIS A 182 -17.31 13.21 4.57
N ASP A 183 -17.55 14.43 5.05
CA ASP A 183 -18.71 14.74 5.91
C ASP A 183 -20.05 14.31 5.28
N LYS A 184 -20.17 14.41 3.95
CA LYS A 184 -21.32 13.95 3.18
C LYS A 184 -21.69 12.49 3.47
N TYR A 185 -20.72 11.61 3.70
CA TYR A 185 -20.93 10.16 3.88
C TYR A 185 -20.69 9.69 5.31
N ARG A 186 -20.41 10.60 6.24
CA ARG A 186 -20.08 10.25 7.64
C ARG A 186 -21.20 9.47 8.35
N TYR A 187 -22.46 9.74 8.01
CA TYR A 187 -23.61 9.03 8.58
C TYR A 187 -23.72 7.56 8.13
N LEU A 188 -22.96 7.15 7.11
CA LEU A 188 -22.90 5.77 6.63
C LEU A 188 -21.92 4.90 7.42
N ARG A 189 -21.19 5.44 8.40
CA ARG A 189 -20.21 4.68 9.19
C ARG A 189 -20.91 3.68 10.13
N GLU A 190 -20.36 2.48 10.24
CA GLU A 190 -20.79 1.48 11.25
C GLU A 190 -20.65 2.04 12.67
N VAL A 191 -19.49 2.62 12.97
CA VAL A 191 -19.24 3.36 14.20
C VAL A 191 -18.96 4.81 13.84
N GLU A 192 -19.76 5.75 14.36
CA GLU A 192 -19.69 7.18 14.00
C GLU A 192 -18.26 7.76 13.99
N ARG A 193 -17.45 7.35 14.98
CA ARG A 193 -16.07 7.81 15.16
C ARG A 193 -15.09 7.23 14.13
N PHE A 194 -15.35 6.06 13.56
CA PHE A 194 -14.40 5.30 12.76
C PHE A 194 -14.78 5.31 11.26
N PRO A 195 -13.95 5.88 10.37
CA PRO A 195 -14.22 5.94 8.94
C PRO A 195 -13.94 4.63 8.19
N ASN A 196 -13.76 3.51 8.88
CA ASN A 196 -13.21 2.29 8.27
C ASN A 196 -14.25 1.40 7.60
N SER A 197 -15.50 1.42 8.06
CA SER A 197 -16.51 0.46 7.61
C SER A 197 -17.90 1.07 7.48
N LEU A 198 -18.64 0.60 6.48
CA LEU A 198 -20.03 0.98 6.23
C LEU A 198 -20.98 0.34 7.25
N ASN A 199 -22.04 1.04 7.62
CA ASN A 199 -23.20 0.48 8.31
C ASN A 199 -24.11 -0.19 7.26
N PRO A 200 -24.32 -1.52 7.31
CA PRO A 200 -25.10 -2.24 6.31
C PRO A 200 -26.62 -2.00 6.44
N HIS A 201 -27.07 -1.35 7.52
CA HIS A 201 -28.50 -1.11 7.78
C HIS A 201 -29.00 0.25 7.26
N VAL A 202 -28.10 1.16 6.89
CA VAL A 202 -28.48 2.44 6.28
C VAL A 202 -28.79 2.21 4.79
N PRO A 203 -30.00 2.49 4.30
CA PRO A 203 -30.38 2.19 2.90
C PRO A 203 -29.46 2.83 1.86
N ASP A 204 -28.94 4.03 2.17
CA ASP A 204 -28.05 4.79 1.30
C ASP A 204 -26.69 4.11 1.11
N THR A 205 -26.26 3.24 2.03
CA THR A 205 -25.05 2.41 1.91
C THR A 205 -25.11 1.58 0.62
N LEU A 206 -26.19 0.82 0.41
CA LEU A 206 -26.30 -0.03 -0.76
C LEU A 206 -26.51 0.79 -2.04
N SER A 207 -27.21 1.92 -1.96
CA SER A 207 -27.39 2.84 -3.09
C SER A 207 -26.04 3.40 -3.58
N LEU A 208 -25.20 3.86 -2.64
CA LEU A 208 -23.85 4.33 -2.89
C LEU A 208 -22.98 3.25 -3.54
N LEU A 209 -22.94 2.05 -2.96
CA LEU A 209 -22.16 0.93 -3.48
C LEU A 209 -22.59 0.53 -4.89
N LYS A 210 -23.89 0.48 -5.17
CA LYS A 210 -24.41 0.18 -6.51
C LYS A 210 -23.96 1.21 -7.54
N SER A 211 -23.98 2.51 -7.18
CA SER A 211 -23.50 3.57 -8.06
C SER A 211 -21.99 3.44 -8.34
N MET A 212 -21.19 3.23 -7.29
CA MET A 212 -19.74 3.08 -7.38
C MET A 212 -19.35 1.86 -8.24
N LEU A 213 -19.93 0.69 -7.93
CA LEU A 213 -19.70 -0.55 -8.69
C LEU A 213 -20.13 -0.39 -10.16
N SER A 214 -21.23 0.33 -10.42
CA SER A 214 -21.67 0.57 -11.79
C SER A 214 -20.65 1.37 -12.59
N GLN A 215 -20.17 2.49 -12.03
CA GLN A 215 -19.20 3.35 -12.71
C GLN A 215 -17.89 2.60 -13.00
N VAL A 216 -17.38 1.81 -12.05
CA VAL A 216 -16.15 1.02 -12.25
C VAL A 216 -16.37 -0.07 -13.30
N MET A 217 -17.45 -0.83 -13.22
CA MET A 217 -17.71 -1.94 -14.16
C MET A 217 -18.08 -1.46 -15.56
N ASP A 218 -18.68 -0.28 -15.70
CA ASP A 218 -18.92 0.32 -17.02
C ASP A 218 -17.62 0.66 -17.75
N LYS A 219 -16.53 0.94 -17.03
CA LYS A 219 -15.18 1.07 -17.61
C LYS A 219 -14.46 -0.25 -17.78
N HIS A 220 -14.85 -1.32 -17.07
CA HIS A 220 -14.20 -2.64 -17.11
C HIS A 220 -15.08 -3.73 -17.73
N ARG A 221 -15.87 -3.39 -18.77
CA ARG A 221 -16.85 -4.30 -19.38
C ARG A 221 -16.25 -5.61 -19.90
N HIS A 222 -14.96 -5.63 -20.23
CA HIS A 222 -14.26 -6.82 -20.74
C HIS A 222 -13.61 -7.69 -19.65
N SER A 223 -13.72 -7.29 -18.38
CA SER A 223 -13.18 -8.06 -17.27
C SER A 223 -14.00 -9.31 -17.01
N SER A 224 -13.30 -10.39 -16.64
CA SER A 224 -13.92 -11.67 -16.30
C SER A 224 -14.16 -11.81 -14.79
N TRP A 225 -13.55 -10.93 -13.99
CA TRP A 225 -13.68 -10.91 -12.53
C TRP A 225 -13.86 -9.49 -12.00
N ILE A 226 -14.50 -9.36 -10.85
CA ILE A 226 -14.41 -8.18 -10.00
C ILE A 226 -14.04 -8.64 -8.60
N HIS A 227 -13.13 -7.92 -7.95
CA HIS A 227 -12.83 -8.12 -6.54
C HIS A 227 -13.60 -7.08 -5.70
N ILE A 228 -14.45 -7.52 -4.77
CA ILE A 228 -15.31 -6.62 -3.97
C ILE A 228 -14.70 -6.22 -2.62
N GLY A 229 -13.46 -6.64 -2.37
CA GLY A 229 -12.74 -6.37 -1.12
C GLY A 229 -13.43 -7.07 0.03
N ALA A 230 -14.00 -6.26 0.93
CA ALA A 230 -14.86 -6.66 2.05
C ALA A 230 -14.13 -7.39 3.20
N ASP A 231 -12.85 -7.06 3.37
CA ASP A 231 -11.96 -7.45 4.45
C ASP A 231 -12.07 -6.54 5.67
N GLU A 232 -11.55 -7.03 6.81
CA GLU A 232 -11.16 -6.24 7.99
C GLU A 232 -12.26 -5.32 8.58
N VAL A 233 -13.51 -5.78 8.54
CA VAL A 233 -14.67 -5.07 9.11
C VAL A 233 -14.74 -5.27 10.64
N PHE A 234 -13.69 -4.85 11.35
CA PHE A 234 -13.44 -5.24 12.75
C PHE A 234 -14.50 -4.76 13.75
N HIS A 235 -15.15 -3.62 13.48
CA HIS A 235 -16.14 -3.00 14.37
C HIS A 235 -17.60 -3.32 14.00
N LEU A 236 -17.83 -4.30 13.11
CA LEU A 236 -19.19 -4.68 12.72
C LEU A 236 -20.00 -5.17 13.93
N GLY A 237 -21.18 -4.59 14.13
CA GLY A 237 -22.05 -4.90 15.27
C GLY A 237 -21.94 -3.93 16.43
N GLU A 238 -21.03 -2.95 16.37
CA GLU A 238 -20.87 -1.95 17.42
C GLU A 238 -21.76 -0.71 17.24
N GLY A 239 -22.21 -0.45 16.01
CA GLY A 239 -23.16 0.62 15.69
C GLY A 239 -24.53 0.40 16.33
N MET A 240 -25.29 1.49 16.55
CA MET A 240 -26.60 1.38 17.21
C MET A 240 -27.59 0.55 16.37
N ASP A 241 -27.63 0.77 15.05
CA ASP A 241 -28.49 0.01 14.14
C ASP A 241 -28.12 -1.48 14.14
N SER A 242 -26.82 -1.76 14.08
CA SER A 242 -26.27 -3.11 14.11
C SER A 242 -26.56 -3.80 15.44
N LYS A 243 -26.43 -3.11 16.58
CA LYS A 243 -26.84 -3.61 17.91
C LYS A 243 -28.32 -3.95 17.96
N ASN A 244 -29.17 -3.08 17.41
CA ASN A 244 -30.61 -3.31 17.33
C ASN A 244 -30.94 -4.51 16.43
N TRP A 245 -30.23 -4.70 15.32
CA TRP A 245 -30.43 -5.87 14.46
C TRP A 245 -30.01 -7.18 15.15
N ILE A 246 -28.87 -7.16 15.84
CA ILE A 246 -28.29 -8.30 16.57
C ILE A 246 -29.24 -8.76 17.68
N SER A 247 -29.90 -7.84 18.39
CA SER A 247 -30.84 -8.19 19.46
C SER A 247 -32.06 -8.97 18.97
N HIS A 248 -32.35 -8.94 17.67
CA HIS A 248 -33.46 -9.66 17.03
C HIS A 248 -32.99 -10.82 16.14
N SER A 249 -31.68 -11.11 16.09
CA SER A 249 -31.06 -12.06 15.15
C SER A 249 -30.08 -13.03 15.84
N ASP A 250 -30.38 -13.44 17.07
CA ASP A 250 -29.61 -14.39 17.88
C ASP A 250 -28.11 -14.06 18.07
N GLY A 251 -27.71 -12.80 17.93
CA GLY A 251 -26.32 -12.43 18.14
C GLY A 251 -25.38 -12.59 16.93
N ASP A 252 -25.86 -13.07 15.77
CA ASP A 252 -24.97 -13.55 14.70
C ASP A 252 -24.44 -12.43 13.78
N VAL A 253 -23.29 -11.85 14.15
CA VAL A 253 -22.54 -10.87 13.33
C VAL A 253 -22.09 -11.47 11.98
N GLY A 254 -21.82 -12.78 11.92
CA GLY A 254 -21.45 -13.46 10.69
C GLY A 254 -22.59 -13.45 9.67
N LYS A 255 -23.83 -13.68 10.13
CA LYS A 255 -25.03 -13.55 9.30
C LYS A 255 -25.26 -12.12 8.82
N MET A 256 -24.99 -11.12 9.65
CA MET A 256 -25.04 -9.71 9.24
C MET A 256 -24.07 -9.44 8.09
N TYR A 257 -22.82 -9.87 8.23
CA TYR A 257 -21.81 -9.74 7.18
C TYR A 257 -22.27 -10.43 5.88
N LEU A 258 -22.73 -11.68 5.97
CA LEU A 258 -23.18 -12.45 4.81
C LEU A 258 -24.40 -11.82 4.11
N ASN A 259 -25.32 -11.20 4.85
CA ASN A 259 -26.47 -10.51 4.26
C ASN A 259 -26.01 -9.32 3.40
N HIS A 260 -25.06 -8.52 3.89
CA HIS A 260 -24.48 -7.42 3.11
C HIS A 260 -23.78 -7.92 1.85
N ILE A 261 -22.90 -8.91 1.98
CA ILE A 261 -22.18 -9.50 0.84
C ILE A 261 -23.15 -10.08 -0.19
N LYS A 262 -24.22 -10.74 0.27
CA LYS A 262 -25.25 -11.29 -0.62
C LYS A 262 -25.92 -10.20 -1.47
N GLU A 263 -26.25 -9.05 -0.89
CA GLU A 263 -26.83 -7.93 -1.65
C GLU A 263 -25.87 -7.38 -2.71
N VAL A 264 -24.59 -7.21 -2.36
CA VAL A 264 -23.54 -6.75 -3.28
C VAL A 264 -23.33 -7.76 -4.41
N VAL A 265 -23.18 -9.05 -4.09
CA VAL A 265 -22.99 -10.13 -5.06
C VAL A 265 -24.21 -10.25 -5.98
N ASN A 266 -25.43 -10.22 -5.43
CA ASN A 266 -26.67 -10.30 -6.21
C ASN A 266 -26.78 -9.13 -7.19
N PHE A 267 -26.45 -7.91 -6.77
CA PHE A 267 -26.42 -6.77 -7.65
C PHE A 267 -25.48 -7.00 -8.85
N ILE A 268 -24.25 -7.43 -8.57
CA ILE A 268 -23.23 -7.65 -9.60
C ILE A 268 -23.67 -8.72 -10.60
N VAL A 269 -24.09 -9.90 -10.14
CA VAL A 269 -24.42 -11.01 -11.06
C VAL A 269 -25.69 -10.78 -11.87
N ASN A 270 -26.62 -9.98 -11.34
CA ASN A 270 -27.84 -9.62 -12.06
C ASN A 270 -27.55 -8.60 -13.18
N GLN A 271 -26.65 -7.65 -12.93
CA GLN A 271 -26.32 -6.59 -13.89
C GLN A 271 -25.24 -7.00 -14.90
N TYR A 272 -24.22 -7.74 -14.47
CA TYR A 272 -23.04 -8.09 -15.25
C TYR A 272 -22.97 -9.60 -15.46
N LYS A 273 -23.73 -10.09 -16.46
CA LYS A 273 -23.83 -11.52 -16.75
C LYS A 273 -22.47 -12.12 -17.08
N GLY A 274 -22.14 -13.23 -16.41
CA GLY A 274 -20.90 -13.97 -16.62
C GLY A 274 -19.70 -13.49 -15.78
N LEU A 275 -19.81 -12.35 -15.10
CA LEU A 275 -18.78 -11.85 -14.20
C LEU A 275 -18.70 -12.74 -12.95
N GLN A 276 -17.48 -13.09 -12.55
CA GLN A 276 -17.22 -13.83 -11.31
C GLN A 276 -16.76 -12.87 -10.21
N VAL A 277 -17.28 -13.05 -8.99
CA VAL A 277 -16.91 -12.20 -7.86
C VAL A 277 -15.74 -12.82 -7.09
N LEU A 278 -14.76 -12.01 -6.73
CA LEU A 278 -13.68 -12.33 -5.80
C LEU A 278 -13.89 -11.52 -4.51
N MET A 279 -13.55 -12.08 -3.36
CA MET A 279 -13.60 -11.36 -2.08
C MET A 279 -12.49 -11.87 -1.16
N TRP A 280 -11.98 -11.01 -0.30
CA TRP A 280 -11.03 -11.43 0.73
C TRP A 280 -11.70 -12.38 1.72
N ASP A 281 -10.93 -13.36 2.22
CA ASP A 281 -11.50 -14.48 3.00
C ASP A 281 -11.57 -14.26 4.51
N ASP A 282 -10.84 -13.27 5.05
CA ASP A 282 -10.56 -13.12 6.49
C ASP A 282 -11.82 -13.08 7.35
N MET A 283 -12.84 -12.33 6.91
CA MET A 283 -14.13 -12.25 7.58
C MET A 283 -14.88 -13.59 7.56
N LEU A 284 -14.72 -14.40 6.50
CA LEU A 284 -15.34 -15.72 6.39
C LEU A 284 -14.72 -16.74 7.35
N ARG A 285 -13.47 -16.56 7.80
CA ARG A 285 -12.74 -17.54 8.63
C ARG A 285 -13.47 -17.88 9.93
N LYS A 286 -14.19 -16.94 10.53
CA LYS A 286 -14.94 -17.13 11.79
C LYS A 286 -16.40 -17.56 11.61
N ILE A 287 -16.94 -17.48 10.39
CA ILE A 287 -18.36 -17.80 10.10
C ILE A 287 -18.55 -19.31 9.91
N SER A 288 -19.66 -19.89 10.36
CA SER A 288 -19.90 -21.33 10.22
C SER A 288 -20.12 -21.76 8.77
N VAL A 289 -19.81 -23.02 8.43
CA VAL A 289 -20.06 -23.60 7.09
C VAL A 289 -21.53 -23.47 6.70
N GLY A 290 -22.45 -23.81 7.62
CA GLY A 290 -23.89 -23.74 7.39
C GLY A 290 -24.36 -22.32 7.06
N ALA A 291 -23.90 -21.31 7.81
CA ALA A 291 -24.26 -19.92 7.54
C ALA A 291 -23.78 -19.46 6.15
N ILE A 292 -22.55 -19.84 5.74
CA ILE A 292 -22.04 -19.53 4.40
C ILE A 292 -22.90 -20.22 3.33
N GLN A 293 -23.25 -21.50 3.50
CA GLN A 293 -24.12 -22.23 2.57
C GLN A 293 -25.50 -21.55 2.44
N ASP A 294 -26.13 -21.21 3.57
CA ASP A 294 -27.46 -20.60 3.63
C ASP A 294 -27.49 -19.20 2.96
N SER A 295 -26.38 -18.47 3.03
CA SER A 295 -26.27 -17.17 2.35
C SER A 295 -26.39 -17.29 0.83
N GLY A 296 -25.90 -18.39 0.25
CA GLY A 296 -25.86 -18.65 -1.18
C GLY A 296 -24.72 -17.95 -1.94
N ILE A 297 -23.84 -17.21 -1.28
CA ILE A 297 -22.76 -16.44 -1.95
C ILE A 297 -21.78 -17.34 -2.70
N ALA A 298 -21.59 -18.58 -2.25
CA ALA A 298 -20.64 -19.53 -2.82
C ALA A 298 -20.95 -19.96 -4.27
N LYS A 299 -22.16 -19.64 -4.77
CA LYS A 299 -22.57 -19.88 -6.16
C LYS A 299 -21.92 -18.90 -7.15
N HIS A 300 -21.50 -17.74 -6.66
CA HIS A 300 -21.15 -16.58 -7.50
C HIS A 300 -19.85 -15.88 -7.09
N ALA A 301 -19.38 -16.12 -5.86
CA ALA A 301 -18.13 -15.58 -5.34
C ALA A 301 -17.07 -16.68 -5.16
N SER A 302 -15.80 -16.30 -5.20
CA SER A 302 -14.66 -17.12 -4.79
C SER A 302 -13.87 -16.41 -3.69
N PRO A 303 -13.54 -17.07 -2.58
CA PRO A 303 -12.70 -16.48 -1.56
C PRO A 303 -11.25 -16.40 -2.05
N VAL A 304 -10.60 -15.29 -1.71
CA VAL A 304 -9.16 -15.04 -1.91
C VAL A 304 -8.48 -15.14 -0.55
N LEU A 305 -7.80 -16.27 -0.29
CA LEU A 305 -7.09 -16.46 0.97
C LEU A 305 -5.79 -15.67 0.98
N TRP A 306 -5.66 -14.73 1.91
CA TRP A 306 -4.46 -13.94 2.08
C TRP A 306 -3.72 -14.29 3.37
N PHE A 307 -2.40 -14.42 3.28
CA PHE A 307 -1.52 -14.65 4.43
C PHE A 307 -0.09 -14.24 4.05
N TYR A 308 0.46 -13.27 4.78
CA TYR A 308 1.68 -12.58 4.35
C TYR A 308 2.94 -12.95 5.15
N ALA A 309 2.80 -13.72 6.24
CA ALA A 309 3.97 -14.15 7.00
C ALA A 309 4.94 -15.00 6.13
N ALA A 310 6.25 -14.83 6.34
CA ALA A 310 7.27 -15.52 5.56
C ALA A 310 7.15 -17.06 5.62
N ASP A 311 7.09 -17.65 6.81
CA ASP A 311 7.10 -19.11 6.99
C ASP A 311 5.83 -19.57 7.74
N PHE A 312 4.66 -19.40 7.12
CA PHE A 312 3.38 -19.74 7.74
C PHE A 312 3.08 -21.25 7.74
N ASP A 313 2.23 -21.68 8.66
CA ASP A 313 1.74 -23.05 8.73
C ASP A 313 0.77 -23.34 7.57
N THR A 314 1.24 -24.10 6.59
CA THR A 314 0.45 -24.48 5.41
C THR A 314 -0.71 -25.42 5.75
N GLU A 315 -0.66 -26.15 6.87
CA GLU A 315 -1.76 -27.02 7.29
C GLU A 315 -2.96 -26.20 7.78
N GLN A 316 -2.69 -25.05 8.43
CA GLN A 316 -3.74 -24.10 8.81
C GLN A 316 -4.51 -23.60 7.58
N ILE A 317 -3.79 -23.28 6.50
CA ILE A 317 -4.41 -22.86 5.22
C ILE A 317 -5.26 -24.00 4.63
N GLY A 318 -4.78 -25.24 4.71
CA GLY A 318 -5.55 -26.42 4.29
C GLY A 318 -6.91 -26.55 4.99
N LYS A 319 -7.01 -26.20 6.28
CA LYS A 319 -8.29 -26.21 7.02
C LYS A 319 -9.29 -25.20 6.46
N PHE A 320 -8.82 -24.02 6.08
CA PHE A 320 -9.68 -23.01 5.44
C PHE A 320 -10.12 -23.47 4.04
N ILE A 321 -9.24 -24.09 3.25
CA ILE A 321 -9.60 -24.64 1.93
C ILE A 321 -10.68 -25.72 2.07
N SER A 322 -10.53 -26.68 3.00
CA SER A 322 -11.58 -27.67 3.30
C SER A 322 -12.89 -27.00 3.68
N LYS A 323 -12.86 -26.04 4.60
CA LYS A 323 -14.04 -25.29 5.02
C LYS A 323 -14.74 -24.61 3.84
N TYR A 324 -14.01 -24.00 2.92
CA TYR A 324 -14.59 -23.34 1.75
C TYR A 324 -15.16 -24.33 0.73
N ALA A 325 -14.51 -25.47 0.53
CA ALA A 325 -15.08 -26.57 -0.25
C ALA A 325 -16.41 -27.05 0.36
N ASP A 326 -16.44 -27.30 1.67
CA ASP A 326 -17.63 -27.72 2.41
C ASP A 326 -18.72 -26.65 2.36
N SER A 327 -18.35 -25.37 2.34
CA SER A 327 -19.28 -24.24 2.21
C SER A 327 -19.88 -24.10 0.79
N GLY A 328 -19.42 -24.89 -0.17
CA GLY A 328 -19.97 -24.96 -1.53
C GLY A 328 -19.24 -24.12 -2.57
N PHE A 329 -18.14 -23.45 -2.22
CA PHE A 329 -17.33 -22.68 -3.16
C PHE A 329 -16.71 -23.60 -4.21
N LYS A 330 -16.75 -23.21 -5.49
CA LYS A 330 -16.22 -24.00 -6.61
C LYS A 330 -14.77 -23.71 -6.92
N SER A 331 -14.33 -22.49 -6.61
CA SER A 331 -12.95 -22.07 -6.79
C SER A 331 -12.45 -21.29 -5.59
N VAL A 332 -11.14 -21.35 -5.41
CA VAL A 332 -10.38 -20.61 -4.42
C VAL A 332 -9.23 -19.88 -5.08
N TRP A 333 -8.94 -18.69 -4.57
CA TRP A 333 -7.79 -17.90 -4.95
C TRP A 333 -6.89 -17.70 -3.73
N PHE A 334 -5.63 -17.36 -3.98
CA PHE A 334 -4.66 -17.03 -2.95
C PHE A 334 -4.14 -15.61 -3.13
N ALA A 335 -3.59 -15.06 -2.06
CA ALA A 335 -2.85 -13.81 -2.11
C ALA A 335 -1.57 -13.88 -1.27
N SER A 336 -0.45 -13.75 -1.96
CA SER A 336 0.87 -13.51 -1.41
C SER A 336 1.19 -12.02 -1.49
N ALA A 337 2.34 -11.58 -0.95
CA ALA A 337 2.76 -10.18 -1.06
C ALA A 337 4.21 -10.05 -1.52
N PHE A 338 4.48 -9.07 -2.38
CA PHE A 338 5.85 -8.73 -2.83
C PHE A 338 6.40 -7.45 -2.21
N LYS A 339 5.55 -6.62 -1.59
CA LYS A 339 5.89 -5.43 -0.80
C LYS A 339 4.73 -5.06 0.13
N GLY A 340 4.92 -4.10 1.05
CA GLY A 340 3.82 -3.45 1.77
C GLY A 340 3.18 -4.28 2.88
N THR A 341 3.84 -5.35 3.35
CA THR A 341 3.30 -6.24 4.41
C THR A 341 4.25 -6.47 5.57
N THR A 342 5.39 -5.77 5.60
CA THR A 342 6.43 -5.93 6.63
C THR A 342 6.53 -4.74 7.57
N GLY A 343 5.70 -3.72 7.37
CA GLY A 343 5.58 -2.57 8.26
C GLY A 343 4.86 -1.40 7.58
N PRO A 344 4.14 -0.56 8.34
CA PRO A 344 3.34 0.54 7.79
C PRO A 344 4.18 1.73 7.28
N ALA A 345 5.47 1.80 7.62
CA ALA A 345 6.40 2.84 7.15
C ALA A 345 7.68 2.22 6.56
N GLN A 346 7.55 1.06 5.92
CA GLN A 346 8.68 0.36 5.32
C GLN A 346 9.11 1.09 4.03
N ALA A 347 10.37 1.51 3.94
CA ALA A 347 10.91 2.16 2.73
C ALA A 347 11.68 1.19 1.80
N TRP A 348 12.17 0.07 2.35
CA TRP A 348 13.02 -0.88 1.64
C TRP A 348 12.48 -2.31 1.71
N THR A 349 12.40 -2.99 0.58
CA THR A 349 11.70 -4.28 0.45
C THR A 349 12.55 -5.47 0.96
N PRO A 350 12.13 -6.22 1.99
CA PRO A 350 12.86 -7.37 2.49
C PRO A 350 12.70 -8.62 1.59
N LEU A 351 13.69 -8.88 0.72
CA LEU A 351 13.61 -9.93 -0.31
C LEU A 351 13.36 -11.33 0.28
N ASN A 352 14.16 -11.76 1.24
CA ASN A 352 14.05 -13.11 1.81
C ASN A 352 12.68 -13.36 2.46
N TYR A 353 12.08 -12.33 3.06
CA TYR A 353 10.77 -12.44 3.70
C TYR A 353 9.68 -12.79 2.67
N HIS A 354 9.62 -12.03 1.57
CA HIS A 354 8.63 -12.25 0.52
C HIS A 354 8.89 -13.54 -0.26
N LEU A 355 10.16 -13.93 -0.44
CA LEU A 355 10.51 -15.22 -1.05
C LEU A 355 9.94 -16.39 -0.25
N LYS A 356 10.18 -16.40 1.06
CA LYS A 356 9.68 -17.45 1.96
C LYS A 356 8.17 -17.54 1.95
N ASN A 357 7.48 -16.39 1.94
CA ASN A 357 6.03 -16.35 1.82
C ASN A 357 5.55 -17.06 0.53
N HIS A 358 6.22 -16.80 -0.59
CA HIS A 358 5.90 -17.44 -1.87
C HIS A 358 6.23 -18.93 -1.90
N LEU A 359 7.32 -19.36 -1.26
CA LEU A 359 7.64 -20.79 -1.10
C LEU A 359 6.60 -21.51 -0.25
N SER A 360 6.04 -20.86 0.78
CA SER A 360 4.94 -21.40 1.59
C SER A 360 3.65 -21.51 0.77
N TRP A 361 3.30 -20.48 -0.02
CA TRP A 361 2.16 -20.54 -0.95
C TRP A 361 2.31 -21.61 -2.03
N LEU A 362 3.52 -21.82 -2.57
CA LEU A 362 3.79 -22.92 -3.51
C LEU A 362 3.48 -24.30 -2.91
N LYS A 363 3.82 -24.53 -1.64
CA LYS A 363 3.46 -25.78 -0.95
C LYS A 363 1.95 -25.95 -0.85
N VAL A 364 1.21 -24.87 -0.58
CA VAL A 364 -0.27 -24.89 -0.55
C VAL A 364 -0.82 -25.23 -1.95
N ILE A 365 -0.33 -24.56 -2.99
CA ILE A 365 -0.74 -24.82 -4.39
C ILE A 365 -0.48 -26.28 -4.77
N GLN A 366 0.71 -26.82 -4.46
CA GLN A 366 1.04 -28.22 -4.74
C GLN A 366 0.16 -29.21 -3.96
N ALA A 367 -0.34 -28.82 -2.79
CA ALA A 367 -1.25 -29.61 -1.97
C ALA A 367 -2.72 -29.55 -2.44
N MET A 368 -3.06 -28.75 -3.45
CA MET A 368 -4.46 -28.58 -3.90
C MET A 368 -5.11 -29.87 -4.40
N SER A 369 -4.33 -30.85 -4.85
CA SER A 369 -4.82 -32.19 -5.22
C SER A 369 -5.53 -32.92 -4.08
N LYS A 370 -5.31 -32.52 -2.81
CA LYS A 370 -5.99 -33.05 -1.63
C LYS A 370 -7.44 -32.56 -1.48
N PHE A 371 -7.85 -31.53 -2.23
CA PHE A 371 -9.16 -30.87 -2.11
C PHE A 371 -9.95 -30.96 -3.42
N PRO A 372 -10.44 -32.15 -3.82
CA PRO A 372 -11.01 -32.38 -5.16
C PRO A 372 -12.31 -31.61 -5.45
N PHE A 373 -12.97 -31.07 -4.42
CA PHE A 373 -14.25 -30.37 -4.56
C PHE A 373 -14.13 -28.86 -4.74
N ILE A 374 -12.91 -28.31 -4.68
CA ILE A 374 -12.63 -26.89 -4.89
C ILE A 374 -11.38 -26.72 -5.76
N LYS A 375 -11.48 -25.87 -6.78
CA LYS A 375 -10.39 -25.67 -7.73
C LYS A 375 -9.55 -24.45 -7.35
N PHE A 376 -8.23 -24.57 -7.37
CA PHE A 376 -7.35 -23.40 -7.37
C PHE A 376 -7.45 -22.67 -8.72
N GLN A 377 -7.84 -21.39 -8.68
CA GLN A 377 -8.04 -20.59 -9.89
C GLN A 377 -6.90 -19.59 -10.13
N GLY A 378 -6.27 -19.08 -9.08
CA GLY A 378 -5.14 -18.18 -9.23
C GLY A 378 -4.63 -17.57 -7.93
N ILE A 379 -3.53 -16.85 -8.05
CA ILE A 379 -2.87 -16.13 -6.97
C ILE A 379 -2.67 -14.67 -7.36
N ALA A 380 -2.99 -13.74 -6.44
CA ALA A 380 -2.65 -12.34 -6.54
C ALA A 380 -1.39 -12.04 -5.71
N LEU A 381 -0.39 -11.42 -6.34
CA LEU A 381 0.80 -10.93 -5.65
C LEU A 381 0.50 -9.49 -5.23
N THR A 382 0.14 -9.30 -3.96
CA THR A 382 -0.25 -8.00 -3.41
C THR A 382 0.95 -7.07 -3.23
N GLY A 383 0.72 -5.80 -3.52
CA GLY A 383 1.72 -4.74 -3.48
C GLY A 383 1.17 -3.47 -2.85
N TRP A 384 0.77 -3.57 -1.58
CA TRP A 384 0.13 -2.49 -0.83
C TRP A 384 0.99 -1.22 -0.77
N GLN A 385 0.36 -0.06 -0.96
CA GLN A 385 1.03 1.24 -0.85
C GLN A 385 0.97 1.80 0.55
N ARG A 386 -0.07 1.46 1.32
CA ARG A 386 -0.26 1.89 2.71
C ARG A 386 -1.31 0.99 3.38
N TYR A 387 -1.43 1.06 4.71
CA TYR A 387 -2.32 0.18 5.48
C TYR A 387 -3.77 0.68 5.52
N ASP A 388 -3.94 2.00 5.47
CA ASP A 388 -5.23 2.69 5.34
C ASP A 388 -5.00 4.10 4.75
N HIS A 389 -6.07 4.86 4.49
CA HIS A 389 -5.98 6.22 3.91
C HIS A 389 -5.28 7.28 4.77
N TYR A 390 -5.04 7.01 6.05
CA TYR A 390 -4.43 7.92 7.01
C TYR A 390 -2.98 7.53 7.34
N SER A 391 -2.59 6.30 7.05
CA SER A 391 -1.21 5.82 7.20
C SER A 391 -0.30 6.39 6.11
N VAL A 392 1.00 6.49 6.41
CA VAL A 392 2.05 6.89 5.46
C VAL A 392 2.30 5.80 4.42
N LEU A 393 3.04 6.16 3.37
CA LEU A 393 3.47 5.23 2.34
C LEU A 393 4.44 4.14 2.85
N CYS A 394 4.18 2.92 2.40
CA CYS A 394 5.12 1.80 2.37
C CYS A 394 6.07 1.91 1.15
N GLU A 395 6.71 0.80 0.77
CA GLU A 395 7.75 0.80 -0.27
C GLU A 395 7.16 1.25 -1.62
N LEU A 396 7.86 2.14 -2.33
CA LEU A 396 7.47 2.54 -3.68
C LEU A 396 7.52 1.34 -4.64
N LEU A 397 6.64 1.35 -5.65
CA LEU A 397 6.55 0.25 -6.63
C LEU A 397 7.91 -0.08 -7.31
N PRO A 398 8.71 0.89 -7.80
CA PRO A 398 10.05 0.61 -8.33
C PRO A 398 10.96 -0.13 -7.35
N VAL A 399 10.84 0.18 -6.05
CA VAL A 399 11.64 -0.45 -4.97
C VAL A 399 11.20 -1.91 -4.73
N GLY A 400 9.92 -2.21 -4.99
CA GLY A 400 9.36 -3.55 -4.92
C GLY A 400 9.63 -4.44 -6.14
N ILE A 401 10.08 -3.91 -7.29
CA ILE A 401 10.23 -4.70 -8.53
C ILE A 401 11.18 -5.91 -8.39
N PRO A 402 12.35 -5.82 -7.74
CA PRO A 402 13.22 -6.99 -7.56
C PRO A 402 12.54 -8.11 -6.76
N SER A 403 11.79 -7.73 -5.72
CA SER A 403 10.97 -8.66 -4.94
C SER A 403 9.87 -9.28 -5.80
N LEU A 404 9.12 -8.46 -6.54
CA LEU A 404 8.06 -8.92 -7.46
C LEU A 404 8.59 -9.93 -8.48
N ALA A 405 9.71 -9.63 -9.12
CA ALA A 405 10.32 -10.52 -10.11
C ALA A 405 10.71 -11.86 -9.51
N MET A 406 11.32 -11.85 -8.33
CA MET A 406 11.66 -13.05 -7.58
C MET A 406 10.43 -13.87 -7.20
N CYS A 407 9.43 -13.22 -6.61
CA CYS A 407 8.16 -13.81 -6.21
C CYS A 407 7.42 -14.47 -7.38
N LEU A 408 7.27 -13.74 -8.48
CA LEU A 408 6.56 -14.21 -9.67
C LEU A 408 7.32 -15.33 -10.39
N GLN A 409 8.64 -15.22 -10.54
CA GLN A 409 9.46 -16.29 -11.12
C GLN A 409 9.52 -17.53 -10.24
N THR A 410 9.42 -17.38 -8.92
CA THR A 410 9.32 -18.51 -8.00
C THR A 410 8.04 -19.30 -8.27
N LEU A 411 6.91 -18.60 -8.43
CA LEU A 411 5.63 -19.23 -8.79
C LEU A 411 5.68 -19.90 -10.17
N VAL A 412 6.18 -19.20 -11.19
CA VAL A 412 6.26 -19.69 -12.57
C VAL A 412 7.12 -20.96 -12.69
N ASN A 413 8.21 -21.05 -11.94
CA ASN A 413 9.14 -22.18 -12.02
C ASN A 413 8.88 -23.25 -10.94
N GLY A 414 7.84 -23.08 -10.09
CA GLY A 414 7.54 -24.01 -9.00
C GLY A 414 8.58 -24.03 -7.87
N GLY A 415 9.44 -23.01 -7.79
CA GLY A 415 10.51 -22.89 -6.80
C GLY A 415 11.56 -21.84 -7.17
N PHE A 416 12.42 -21.51 -6.20
CA PHE A 416 13.52 -20.57 -6.36
C PHE A 416 14.86 -21.31 -6.44
N THR A 417 15.31 -21.55 -7.66
CA THR A 417 16.58 -22.24 -7.96
C THR A 417 17.64 -21.25 -8.46
N GLU A 418 18.90 -21.68 -8.55
CA GLU A 418 19.96 -20.85 -9.18
C GLU A 418 19.63 -20.47 -10.63
N ALA A 419 18.93 -21.34 -11.38
CA ALA A 419 18.45 -21.01 -12.72
C ALA A 419 17.36 -19.93 -12.69
N THR A 420 16.44 -19.99 -11.74
CA THR A 420 15.42 -18.96 -11.48
C THR A 420 16.11 -17.63 -11.14
N LYS A 421 17.06 -17.66 -10.20
CA LYS A 421 17.85 -16.49 -9.76
C LYS A 421 18.58 -15.84 -10.94
N LYS A 422 19.31 -16.63 -11.74
CA LYS A 422 20.02 -16.14 -12.93
C LYS A 422 19.08 -15.46 -13.91
N ARG A 423 17.92 -16.07 -14.20
CA ARG A 423 16.92 -15.48 -15.10
C ARG A 423 16.41 -14.14 -14.58
N ILE A 424 16.17 -14.00 -13.28
CA ILE A 424 15.76 -12.73 -12.67
C ILE A 424 16.84 -11.67 -12.85
N LEU A 425 18.10 -12.01 -12.56
CA LEU A 425 19.24 -11.11 -12.73
C LEU A 425 19.36 -10.64 -14.19
N ASP A 426 19.29 -11.57 -15.15
CA ASP A 426 19.35 -11.27 -16.58
C ASP A 426 18.17 -10.37 -17.04
N MET A 427 16.96 -10.61 -16.52
CA MET A 427 15.78 -9.81 -16.88
C MET A 427 15.79 -8.41 -16.28
N LEU A 428 16.31 -8.26 -15.06
CA LEU A 428 16.38 -6.98 -14.34
C LEU A 428 17.69 -6.23 -14.58
N GLY A 429 18.69 -6.83 -15.23
CA GLY A 429 19.98 -6.19 -15.45
C GLY A 429 20.85 -6.06 -14.19
N PHE A 430 20.73 -7.00 -13.26
CA PHE A 430 21.58 -7.07 -12.07
C PHE A 430 22.71 -8.09 -12.23
N GLN A 431 23.81 -7.89 -11.51
CA GLN A 431 24.97 -8.78 -11.49
C GLN A 431 24.83 -9.87 -10.43
N SER A 432 24.31 -9.51 -9.25
CA SER A 432 24.14 -10.41 -8.12
C SER A 432 22.93 -10.01 -7.27
N MET A 433 22.47 -10.94 -6.42
CA MET A 433 21.37 -10.73 -5.48
C MET A 433 21.69 -11.41 -4.15
N ASP A 434 21.69 -10.62 -3.09
CA ASP A 434 21.89 -11.02 -1.69
C ASP A 434 20.55 -10.91 -0.96
N LEU A 435 19.95 -12.08 -0.69
CA LEU A 435 18.63 -12.16 -0.06
C LEU A 435 18.66 -11.74 1.41
N GLU A 436 19.76 -12.00 2.12
CA GLU A 436 19.88 -11.71 3.55
C GLU A 436 20.02 -10.21 3.79
N LYS A 437 20.77 -9.53 2.93
CA LYS A 437 20.87 -8.06 2.97
C LYS A 437 19.72 -7.36 2.25
N SER A 438 18.93 -8.11 1.48
CA SER A 438 17.90 -7.56 0.58
C SER A 438 18.47 -6.56 -0.44
N MET A 439 19.58 -6.94 -1.08
CA MET A 439 20.35 -6.08 -1.99
C MET A 439 20.54 -6.75 -3.35
N CYS A 440 20.52 -5.95 -4.41
CA CYS A 440 20.88 -6.38 -5.76
C CYS A 440 22.03 -5.52 -6.27
N GLU A 441 23.13 -6.14 -6.69
CA GLU A 441 24.30 -5.41 -7.20
C GLU A 441 24.17 -5.14 -8.71
N GLY A 442 24.62 -3.95 -9.14
CA GLY A 442 24.57 -3.49 -10.53
C GLY A 442 23.57 -2.35 -10.73
N ASN A 443 23.55 -1.78 -11.94
CA ASN A 443 22.73 -0.59 -12.23
C ASN A 443 21.25 -0.90 -12.45
N GLY A 444 20.91 -2.17 -12.70
CA GLY A 444 19.58 -2.56 -13.18
C GLY A 444 19.29 -2.04 -14.59
N ALA A 445 18.29 -2.62 -15.23
CA ALA A 445 17.82 -2.26 -16.58
C ALA A 445 16.28 -2.35 -16.68
N PHE A 446 15.58 -2.22 -15.55
CA PHE A 446 14.11 -2.23 -15.48
C PHE A 446 13.54 -0.82 -15.28
N PRO A 447 12.28 -0.57 -15.66
CA PRO A 447 11.64 0.72 -15.44
C PRO A 447 11.65 1.11 -13.96
N GLY A 448 12.31 2.22 -13.63
CA GLY A 448 12.45 2.71 -12.26
C GLY A 448 13.69 2.20 -11.50
N SER A 449 14.64 1.54 -12.17
CA SER A 449 15.91 1.13 -11.54
C SER A 449 16.73 2.31 -10.98
N GLU A 450 16.61 3.50 -11.55
CA GLU A 450 17.20 4.73 -10.99
C GLU A 450 16.63 5.03 -9.60
N ILE A 451 15.30 5.05 -9.45
CA ILE A 451 14.64 5.26 -8.15
C ILE A 451 15.05 4.17 -7.17
N TYR A 452 15.08 2.90 -7.58
CA TYR A 452 15.54 1.79 -6.73
C TYR A 452 16.91 2.09 -6.11
N ARG A 453 17.90 2.45 -6.92
CA ARG A 453 19.27 2.78 -6.46
C ARG A 453 19.32 4.02 -5.59
N MET A 454 18.50 5.02 -5.93
CA MET A 454 18.51 6.25 -5.14
C MET A 454 17.87 6.05 -3.76
N VAL A 455 16.79 5.26 -3.67
CA VAL A 455 16.19 4.87 -2.40
C VAL A 455 17.14 3.99 -1.59
N GLU A 456 17.88 3.06 -2.23
CA GLU A 456 18.93 2.27 -1.59
C GLU A 456 19.98 3.16 -0.89
N GLN A 457 20.45 4.20 -1.58
CA GLN A 457 21.43 5.14 -1.04
C GLN A 457 20.83 6.01 0.08
N ILE A 458 19.60 6.49 -0.07
CA ILE A 458 18.91 7.26 0.98
C ILE A 458 18.76 6.41 2.24
N ASN A 459 18.21 5.20 2.09
CA ASN A 459 17.94 4.28 3.19
C ASN A 459 19.22 3.80 3.88
N GLY A 460 20.29 3.55 3.11
CA GLY A 460 21.56 3.04 3.62
C GLY A 460 22.51 4.11 4.16
N GLN A 461 22.45 5.36 3.68
CA GLN A 461 23.56 6.31 3.88
C GLN A 461 23.14 7.70 4.35
N LEU A 462 21.93 8.18 4.08
CA LEU A 462 21.54 9.57 4.36
C LEU A 462 21.67 9.90 5.85
N LYS A 463 20.98 9.12 6.70
CA LYS A 463 21.00 9.32 8.15
C LYS A 463 22.41 9.23 8.73
N GLU A 464 23.15 8.18 8.38
CA GLU A 464 24.48 7.93 8.92
C GLU A 464 25.48 9.00 8.49
N SER A 465 25.49 9.39 7.21
CA SER A 465 26.40 10.41 6.70
C SER A 465 26.17 11.78 7.35
N ILE A 466 24.90 12.15 7.61
CA ILE A 466 24.54 13.39 8.31
C ILE A 466 24.88 13.29 9.80
N ALA A 467 24.54 12.19 10.47
CA ALA A 467 24.89 12.00 11.88
C ALA A 467 26.42 12.05 12.10
N LYS A 468 27.19 11.46 11.20
CA LYS A 468 28.66 11.47 11.25
C LYS A 468 29.24 12.88 11.21
N VAL A 469 28.68 13.79 10.40
CA VAL A 469 29.17 15.17 10.34
C VAL A 469 28.59 16.06 11.43
N LEU A 470 27.35 15.85 11.87
CA LEU A 470 26.71 16.75 12.85
C LEU A 470 26.91 16.33 14.30
N GLU A 471 27.05 15.03 14.56
CA GLU A 471 26.97 14.45 15.91
C GLU A 471 28.25 13.72 16.34
N GLU A 472 29.07 13.21 15.43
CA GLU A 472 30.28 12.46 15.80
C GLU A 472 31.53 13.35 15.87
N GLU A 473 31.52 14.50 15.20
CA GLU A 473 32.65 15.42 15.18
C GLU A 473 32.77 16.15 16.54
N SER A 474 33.78 15.79 17.33
CA SER A 474 34.01 16.38 18.67
C SER A 474 34.18 17.90 18.63
N ALA A 475 34.71 18.43 17.52
CA ALA A 475 34.84 19.86 17.29
C ALA A 475 33.48 20.59 17.26
N ILE A 476 32.44 19.98 16.69
CA ILE A 476 31.12 20.59 16.62
C ILE A 476 30.47 20.64 18.01
N LYS A 477 30.64 19.58 18.81
CA LYS A 477 30.12 19.54 20.19
C LYS A 477 30.72 20.65 21.07
N GLY A 478 32.01 20.94 20.91
CA GLY A 478 32.70 21.94 21.72
C GLY A 478 32.51 23.38 21.24
N TRP A 479 32.47 23.60 19.91
CA TRP A 479 32.62 24.94 19.33
C TRP A 479 31.45 25.37 18.42
N PHE A 480 30.44 24.53 18.24
CA PHE A 480 29.25 24.85 17.45
C PHE A 480 27.98 24.11 17.94
N SER A 481 27.87 23.96 19.25
CA SER A 481 26.72 23.33 19.91
C SER A 481 25.42 24.14 19.73
N PRO A 482 24.25 23.59 20.11
CA PRO A 482 22.99 24.35 20.10
C PRO A 482 23.05 25.69 20.84
N TYR A 483 23.89 25.82 21.88
CA TYR A 483 24.10 27.08 22.60
C TYR A 483 24.78 28.15 21.72
N HIS A 484 25.82 27.77 20.98
CA HIS A 484 26.54 28.67 20.07
C HIS A 484 25.63 29.14 18.92
N ARG A 485 24.90 28.20 18.32
CA ARG A 485 23.92 28.45 17.25
C ARG A 485 22.83 29.42 17.73
N LYS A 486 22.19 29.13 18.87
CA LYS A 486 21.13 29.94 19.47
C LYS A 486 21.56 31.37 19.78
N HIS A 487 22.79 31.56 20.27
CA HIS A 487 23.29 32.87 20.68
C HIS A 487 24.22 33.54 19.66
N GLN A 488 24.27 32.97 18.44
CA GLN A 488 24.99 33.49 17.28
C GLN A 488 26.43 33.91 17.57
N PHE A 489 27.22 33.05 18.23
CA PHE A 489 28.63 33.33 18.51
C PHE A 489 29.50 32.07 18.40
N ALA A 490 30.69 32.21 17.84
CA ALA A 490 31.72 31.17 17.78
C ALA A 490 33.07 31.76 17.36
N ASN A 491 34.14 30.96 17.49
CA ASN A 491 35.47 31.29 16.99
C ASN A 491 35.61 30.81 15.52
N PRO A 492 35.78 31.70 14.53
CA PRO A 492 35.87 31.35 13.11
C PRO A 492 36.92 30.28 12.81
N ARG A 493 38.10 30.35 13.44
CA ARG A 493 39.17 29.35 13.29
C ARG A 493 38.69 27.93 13.61
N ASN A 494 37.85 27.79 14.64
CA ASN A 494 37.34 26.47 15.04
C ASN A 494 36.22 26.00 14.11
N LEU A 495 35.43 26.94 13.55
CA LEU A 495 34.41 26.64 12.55
C LEU A 495 35.02 26.14 11.24
N GLU A 496 36.11 26.74 10.80
CA GLU A 496 36.81 26.35 9.57
C GLU A 496 37.33 24.91 9.60
N ASN A 497 37.67 24.38 10.79
CA ASN A 497 38.18 23.01 10.95
C ASN A 497 37.19 21.92 10.50
N PHE A 498 35.88 22.17 10.62
CA PHE A 498 34.85 21.20 10.23
C PHE A 498 33.93 21.69 9.10
N GLY A 499 33.89 23.01 8.86
CA GLY A 499 32.97 23.64 7.92
C GLY A 499 33.04 23.09 6.51
N THR A 500 34.26 22.88 5.97
CA THR A 500 34.44 22.33 4.62
C THR A 500 33.79 20.95 4.45
N LYS A 501 33.91 20.09 5.47
CA LYS A 501 33.31 18.74 5.45
C LYS A 501 31.78 18.81 5.49
N VAL A 502 31.23 19.65 6.37
CA VAL A 502 29.77 19.83 6.50
C VAL A 502 29.18 20.42 5.22
N LEU A 503 29.79 21.48 4.69
CA LEU A 503 29.32 22.14 3.47
C LEU A 503 29.37 21.19 2.26
N LYS A 504 30.40 20.35 2.16
CA LYS A 504 30.49 19.32 1.13
C LYS A 504 29.38 18.29 1.25
N VAL A 505 29.16 17.72 2.44
CA VAL A 505 28.08 16.73 2.65
C VAL A 505 26.71 17.34 2.34
N HIS A 506 26.50 18.61 2.71
CA HIS A 506 25.28 19.34 2.34
C HIS A 506 25.13 19.48 0.82
N GLU A 507 26.16 19.96 0.12
CA GLU A 507 26.11 20.12 -1.35
C GLU A 507 25.89 18.79 -2.07
N ASP A 508 26.60 17.74 -1.68
CA ASP A 508 26.49 16.40 -2.27
C ASP A 508 25.05 15.86 -2.12
N TRP A 509 24.45 15.98 -0.93
CA TRP A 509 23.08 15.52 -0.70
C TRP A 509 22.01 16.42 -1.33
N GLU A 510 22.17 17.75 -1.35
CA GLU A 510 21.20 18.61 -2.05
C GLU A 510 21.12 18.29 -3.53
N ASN A 511 22.28 18.13 -4.19
CA ASN A 511 22.34 17.77 -5.61
C ASN A 511 21.71 16.39 -5.85
N PHE A 512 22.01 15.42 -4.98
CA PHE A 512 21.45 14.08 -5.07
C PHE A 512 19.93 14.09 -4.91
N ILE A 513 19.42 14.78 -3.89
CA ILE A 513 18.00 14.86 -3.57
C ILE A 513 17.22 15.63 -4.64
N GLN A 514 17.81 16.68 -5.23
CA GLN A 514 17.18 17.38 -6.36
C GLN A 514 16.99 16.45 -7.57
N ASN A 515 18.02 15.67 -7.91
CA ASN A 515 17.88 14.67 -8.97
C ASN A 515 16.85 13.59 -8.60
N PHE A 516 16.87 13.13 -7.35
CA PHE A 516 15.94 12.10 -6.88
C PHE A 516 14.48 12.55 -7.01
N ARG A 517 14.19 13.78 -6.59
CA ARG A 517 12.87 14.39 -6.74
C ARG A 517 12.42 14.40 -8.20
N SER A 518 13.30 14.81 -9.12
CA SER A 518 13.01 14.80 -10.55
C SER A 518 12.71 13.39 -11.09
N GLN A 519 13.44 12.36 -10.61
CA GLN A 519 13.16 10.97 -10.96
C GLN A 519 11.80 10.51 -10.42
N LEU A 520 11.46 10.84 -9.17
CA LEU A 520 10.14 10.54 -8.61
C LEU A 520 9.02 11.22 -9.39
N GLU A 521 9.16 12.49 -9.73
CA GLU A 521 8.18 13.28 -10.50
C GLU A 521 7.95 12.71 -11.92
N SER A 522 8.89 11.94 -12.46
CA SER A 522 8.70 11.25 -13.74
C SER A 522 7.70 10.08 -13.66
N ILE A 523 7.52 9.48 -12.48
CA ILE A 523 6.71 8.28 -12.25
C ILE A 523 5.46 8.58 -11.42
N TYR A 524 5.53 9.53 -10.49
CA TYR A 524 4.49 9.81 -9.50
C TYR A 524 3.92 11.23 -9.60
N PHE A 525 2.74 11.41 -9.02
CA PHE A 525 2.11 12.71 -8.85
C PHE A 525 2.75 13.51 -7.70
N PRO A 526 2.65 14.86 -7.70
CA PRO A 526 3.36 15.71 -6.74
C PRO A 526 3.12 15.36 -5.27
N ASP A 527 1.89 14.98 -4.88
CA ASP A 527 1.55 14.58 -3.51
C ASP A 527 2.33 13.35 -3.03
N THR A 528 2.43 12.32 -3.86
CA THR A 528 3.26 11.14 -3.56
C THR A 528 4.72 11.52 -3.35
N VAL A 529 5.24 12.44 -4.20
CA VAL A 529 6.63 12.90 -4.10
C VAL A 529 6.84 13.67 -2.80
N GLU A 530 5.93 14.58 -2.47
CA GLU A 530 6.00 15.38 -1.24
C GLU A 530 5.93 14.51 0.01
N GLU A 531 4.94 13.62 0.12
CA GLU A 531 4.78 12.71 1.26
C GLU A 531 6.04 11.85 1.45
N TRP A 532 6.55 11.23 0.39
CA TRP A 532 7.72 10.36 0.51
C TRP A 532 8.97 11.14 0.97
N MET A 533 9.15 12.36 0.46
CA MET A 533 10.25 13.24 0.84
C MET A 533 10.14 13.70 2.30
N GLU A 534 8.93 14.03 2.76
CA GLU A 534 8.66 14.44 4.14
C GLU A 534 8.92 13.32 5.15
N GLU A 535 8.62 12.08 4.80
CA GLU A 535 8.84 10.95 5.69
C GLU A 535 10.29 10.44 5.68
N ASN A 536 10.93 10.39 4.51
CA ASN A 536 12.18 9.64 4.33
C ASN A 536 13.44 10.52 4.19
N VAL A 537 13.30 11.80 3.84
CA VAL A 537 14.45 12.68 3.52
C VAL A 537 14.51 13.91 4.41
N ASN A 538 13.43 14.69 4.45
CA ASN A 538 13.37 15.98 5.13
C ASN A 538 13.75 15.91 6.62
N PRO A 539 13.40 14.87 7.41
CA PRO A 539 13.77 14.78 8.81
C PRO A 539 15.29 14.82 9.05
N TYR A 540 16.08 14.42 8.04
CA TYR A 540 17.54 14.46 8.09
C TYR A 540 18.10 15.70 7.38
N MET A 541 17.60 16.01 6.19
CA MET A 541 18.09 17.14 5.40
C MET A 541 17.80 18.49 6.03
N ASP A 542 16.65 18.67 6.68
CA ASP A 542 16.30 19.95 7.30
C ASP A 542 17.21 20.27 8.49
N ARG A 543 17.65 19.23 9.23
CA ARG A 543 18.67 19.38 10.29
C ARG A 543 20.00 19.86 9.71
N LEU A 544 20.41 19.30 8.57
CA LEU A 544 21.65 19.68 7.88
C LEU A 544 21.57 21.09 7.30
N ARG A 545 20.46 21.42 6.63
CA ARG A 545 20.17 22.75 6.07
C ARG A 545 20.20 23.83 7.15
N GLU A 546 19.52 23.58 8.27
CA GLU A 546 19.49 24.49 9.42
C GLU A 546 20.90 24.69 10.00
N PHE A 547 21.66 23.60 10.19
CA PHE A 547 23.03 23.66 10.66
C PHE A 547 23.93 24.49 9.73
N VAL A 548 23.80 24.29 8.41
CA VAL A 548 24.57 25.03 7.40
C VAL A 548 24.18 26.50 7.35
N ARG A 549 22.88 26.83 7.50
CA ARG A 549 22.42 28.21 7.62
C ARG A 549 23.08 28.90 8.80
N ASP A 550 22.99 28.30 9.98
CA ASP A 550 23.55 28.87 11.21
C ASP A 550 25.09 29.00 11.09
N TYR A 551 25.76 28.02 10.47
CA TYR A 551 27.20 28.07 10.21
C TYR A 551 27.56 29.29 9.36
N ARG A 552 26.85 29.48 8.24
CA ARG A 552 27.07 30.60 7.31
C ARG A 552 26.78 31.95 7.95
N GLU A 553 25.78 32.04 8.82
CA GLU A 553 25.47 33.26 9.56
C GLU A 553 26.57 33.59 10.57
N ILE A 554 26.95 32.62 11.41
CA ILE A 554 27.88 32.84 12.52
C ILE A 554 29.30 33.08 12.02
N ILE A 555 29.75 32.40 10.96
CA ILE A 555 31.09 32.65 10.41
C ILE A 555 31.21 34.08 9.85
N ARG A 556 30.13 34.63 9.28
CA ARG A 556 30.09 36.04 8.81
C ARG A 556 30.16 37.06 9.94
N LEU A 557 29.75 36.67 11.15
CA LEU A 557 29.86 37.55 12.32
C LEU A 557 31.32 37.75 12.76
N ASN A 558 32.27 36.92 12.28
CA ASN A 558 33.71 37.05 12.51
C ASN A 558 34.07 37.30 14.00
N ALA A 559 33.67 36.37 14.86
CA ALA A 559 33.92 36.42 16.32
C ALA A 559 33.29 37.61 17.07
N LYS A 560 32.16 38.16 16.59
CA LYS A 560 31.38 39.14 17.36
C LYS A 560 30.97 38.58 18.74
N PRO A 561 30.84 39.46 19.75
CA PRO A 561 30.39 39.06 21.06
C PRO A 561 28.99 38.44 21.00
N LYS A 562 28.73 37.56 21.96
CA LYS A 562 27.44 36.90 22.16
C LYS A 562 26.29 37.92 22.14
N ALA A 563 25.25 37.65 21.35
CA ALA A 563 24.01 38.41 21.43
C ALA A 563 23.35 38.15 22.80
N LEU A 564 23.03 39.24 23.51
CA LEU A 564 22.45 39.20 24.87
C LEU A 564 21.05 38.60 24.89
#